data_AF-A0A1T5GIY1-F1
#
_entry.id   AF-A0A1T5GIY1-F1
#
_cell.length_a   1.000
_cell.length_b   1.000
_cell.length_c   1.000
_cell.angle_alpha   90.00
_cell.angle_beta   90.00
_cell.angle_gamma   90.00
#
_symmetry.space_group_name_H-M   'P 1'
#
loop_
_entity.id
_entity.type
_entity.pdbx_description
1 polymer ?
#
loop_
_entity_poly.entity_id
_entity_poly.type
_entity_poly.pdbx_seq_one_letter_code
_entity_poly.pdbx_strand_id
1 'polypeptide(L)'
;MIKNINRTARKIAVGVLIASLAVSSYGCGAKNGTGESKTSTEATEASTESSEQAKETTSGDRESTESTEDNKASTTEITLINHPLTSQIDGKDMASGFYPEIILPDGMAEKYPKLDEAVKEQNDNWKKDAEDSVAEYAVWASEYSFGGIPFSYEVSAEIKRADDKLFSVLVSFMQNSGGAHPNHGNYTINFDPVTGENLPISKILEKSDDLPKIIRTKMEEQTPGIMEEVDSFHYGDGEVFADKLAENSYSWTLTDKGLHIYFSPYEIASYAAGYFDVIIGNDEKDGLIKDEYKISEKQDLEHLVKNVDGESVKVEPKYDDGDDGSDMGNESSAVTIVNPGWKKYCRDEDAKKDIVPVKLIQTSRKSSDWLDASVWADENGFEVARFPYSDGTYTYHGLANYSVYDYMYSELQIYDADDKELLYDYDLNVLCNGPDEAEGTRSGAGQYIYWAQIVDNILYVSVGHGGYSSEEKNSNYMVAIDLSDNSVLWRSDPLVSNASNFKIVGDTIICGYGFTAEPDYIYLLNRYTGDKVSSIDVASAPYQFEIVDKRLYVATYDTAYEFMIK
;
A
#
# COMPACT_ATOMS: atom_id res chain seq x y z
N MET A 1 -14.49 21.99 4.54
CA MET A 1 -13.87 21.98 3.20
C MET A 1 -12.80 20.94 3.29
N ILE A 2 -13.22 19.70 3.07
CA ILE A 2 -12.49 18.47 3.38
C ILE A 2 -12.56 17.69 2.07
N LYS A 3 -11.38 17.40 1.52
CA LYS A 3 -11.07 16.43 0.47
C LYS A 3 -9.79 15.79 0.98
N ASN A 4 -9.87 14.77 1.85
CA ASN A 4 -8.69 13.95 2.25
C ASN A 4 -9.03 12.74 3.16
N ILE A 5 -10.17 12.07 2.98
CA ILE A 5 -10.52 10.90 3.82
C ILE A 5 -10.41 9.52 3.10
N ASN A 6 -10.05 9.45 1.81
CA ASN A 6 -10.19 8.18 1.06
C ASN A 6 -9.00 7.23 1.01
N ARG A 7 -7.83 7.57 1.54
CA ARG A 7 -6.61 6.76 1.29
C ARG A 7 -6.45 5.51 2.17
N THR A 8 -7.29 5.28 3.19
CA THR A 8 -7.05 4.22 4.18
C THR A 8 -7.66 2.84 3.87
N ALA A 9 -8.40 2.66 2.77
CA ALA A 9 -9.10 1.38 2.51
C ALA A 9 -8.41 0.43 1.50
N ARG A 10 -7.23 0.78 0.96
CA ARG A 10 -6.52 -0.05 -0.02
C ARG A 10 -5.16 -0.44 0.52
N LYS A 11 -5.01 -1.67 1.00
CA LYS A 11 -3.76 -2.47 1.05
C LYS A 11 -4.03 -3.80 1.77
N ILE A 12 -4.57 -4.78 1.04
CA ILE A 12 -4.37 -6.21 1.38
C ILE A 12 -3.30 -6.71 0.40
N ALA A 13 -2.04 -6.66 0.81
CA ALA A 13 -0.93 -7.27 0.07
C ALA A 13 -0.45 -8.50 0.86
N VAL A 14 -0.92 -9.67 0.43
CA VAL A 14 -0.45 -10.96 0.93
C VAL A 14 0.90 -11.25 0.28
N GLY A 15 1.98 -11.16 1.06
CA GLY A 15 3.32 -11.53 0.63
C GLY A 15 3.47 -13.04 0.44
N VAL A 16 3.98 -13.45 -0.71
CA VAL A 16 4.35 -14.85 -1.01
C VAL A 16 5.62 -15.21 -0.23
N LEU A 17 5.50 -16.15 0.70
CA LEU A 17 6.64 -16.66 1.50
C LEU A 17 7.21 -17.92 0.81
N ILE A 18 8.29 -17.77 0.05
CA ILE A 18 9.05 -18.91 -0.48
C ILE A 18 9.96 -19.44 0.63
N ALA A 19 9.49 -20.45 1.35
CA ALA A 19 10.33 -21.19 2.30
C ALA A 19 11.19 -22.22 1.54
N SER A 20 12.42 -21.86 1.18
CA SER A 20 13.43 -22.81 0.72
C SER A 20 14.01 -23.59 1.92
N LEU A 21 13.42 -24.74 2.23
CA LEU A 21 13.97 -25.71 3.18
C LEU A 21 15.20 -26.42 2.58
N ALA A 22 16.39 -25.94 2.96
CA ALA A 22 17.64 -26.66 2.73
C ALA A 22 17.72 -27.86 3.69
N VAL A 23 17.31 -29.05 3.23
CA VAL A 23 17.56 -30.30 3.95
C VAL A 23 19.03 -30.66 3.81
N SER A 24 19.81 -30.33 4.84
CA SER A 24 21.19 -30.81 4.99
C SER A 24 21.20 -32.32 5.21
N SER A 25 21.75 -33.04 4.24
CA SER A 25 22.02 -34.46 4.31
C SER A 25 23.07 -34.78 5.39
N TYR A 26 22.69 -35.56 6.40
CA TYR A 26 23.61 -36.43 7.13
C TYR A 26 23.07 -37.85 7.08
N GLY A 27 23.75 -38.70 6.32
CA GLY A 27 23.42 -40.12 6.22
C GLY A 27 23.94 -40.93 7.40
N CYS A 28 23.22 -42.01 7.74
CA CYS A 28 23.82 -43.30 8.07
C CYS A 28 22.73 -44.38 8.26
N GLY A 29 22.93 -45.55 7.62
CA GLY A 29 22.50 -46.83 8.20
C GLY A 29 21.33 -47.55 7.54
N ALA A 30 21.65 -48.55 6.73
CA ALA A 30 20.74 -49.49 6.06
C ALA A 30 20.02 -50.49 7.00
N LYS A 31 18.79 -50.91 6.63
CA LYS A 31 18.43 -52.29 6.20
C LYS A 31 16.91 -52.56 6.18
N ASN A 32 16.45 -53.05 5.02
CA ASN A 32 15.38 -54.01 4.69
C ASN A 32 14.16 -54.22 5.61
N GLY A 33 12.97 -54.12 5.00
CA GLY A 33 11.75 -54.80 5.45
C GLY A 33 10.62 -54.67 4.44
N THR A 34 10.36 -55.73 3.68
CA THR A 34 9.25 -55.90 2.72
C THR A 34 7.88 -55.99 3.41
N GLY A 35 6.85 -55.41 2.81
CA GLY A 35 5.45 -55.64 3.16
C GLY A 35 4.49 -54.99 2.16
N GLU A 36 3.84 -55.81 1.34
CA GLU A 36 2.83 -55.44 0.33
C GLU A 36 1.57 -54.79 0.96
N SER A 37 0.88 -53.92 0.21
CA SER A 37 -0.55 -54.11 -0.09
C SER A 37 -1.12 -53.06 -1.05
N LYS A 38 -1.53 -53.56 -2.22
CA LYS A 38 -2.74 -53.23 -3.01
C LYS A 38 -2.92 -51.85 -3.65
N THR A 39 -2.62 -51.87 -4.94
CA THR A 39 -3.25 -51.13 -6.04
C THR A 39 -4.75 -51.43 -6.17
N SER A 40 -5.55 -50.40 -6.43
CA SER A 40 -6.75 -50.50 -7.26
C SER A 40 -6.96 -49.20 -8.03
N THR A 41 -7.21 -49.38 -9.31
CA THR A 41 -7.17 -48.46 -10.44
C THR A 41 -8.48 -47.70 -10.66
N GLU A 42 -8.36 -46.50 -11.24
CA GLU A 42 -9.26 -45.81 -12.21
C GLU A 42 -10.76 -45.62 -11.90
N ALA A 43 -11.26 -44.40 -12.12
CA ALA A 43 -11.97 -44.07 -13.37
C ALA A 43 -12.39 -42.59 -13.43
N THR A 44 -11.91 -41.91 -14.47
CA THR A 44 -12.50 -40.73 -15.12
C THR A 44 -13.74 -41.14 -15.91
N GLU A 45 -14.82 -40.38 -15.83
CA GLU A 45 -15.92 -40.39 -16.80
C GLU A 45 -16.08 -38.99 -17.40
N ALA A 46 -15.88 -38.92 -18.72
CA ALA A 46 -16.36 -37.87 -19.60
C ALA A 46 -17.47 -38.48 -20.45
N SER A 47 -18.60 -37.78 -20.59
CA SER A 47 -19.68 -38.12 -21.51
C SER A 47 -19.77 -37.09 -22.64
N THR A 48 -19.94 -37.62 -23.84
CA THR A 48 -20.04 -36.93 -25.13
C THR A 48 -21.43 -37.19 -25.70
N GLU A 49 -21.98 -36.23 -26.46
CA GLU A 49 -22.88 -36.36 -27.62
C GLU A 49 -23.66 -35.03 -27.77
N SER A 50 -24.14 -34.56 -28.92
CA SER A 50 -23.83 -34.65 -30.35
C SER A 50 -24.83 -33.68 -31.01
N SER A 51 -24.42 -33.06 -32.11
CA SER A 51 -25.15 -32.10 -32.95
C SER A 51 -26.47 -32.60 -33.56
N GLU A 52 -27.41 -31.68 -33.79
CA GLU A 52 -28.32 -31.75 -34.94
C GLU A 52 -28.67 -30.34 -35.47
N GLN A 53 -28.81 -30.25 -36.80
CA GLN A 53 -28.82 -29.04 -37.64
C GLN A 53 -30.19 -28.91 -38.29
N ALA A 54 -30.76 -27.70 -38.39
CA ALA A 54 -31.88 -27.42 -39.30
C ALA A 54 -31.76 -26.03 -39.94
N LYS A 55 -31.90 -26.01 -41.27
CA LYS A 55 -31.72 -24.87 -42.19
C LYS A 55 -33.02 -24.10 -42.44
N GLU A 56 -32.80 -22.85 -42.87
CA GLU A 56 -33.67 -21.77 -43.32
C GLU A 56 -34.87 -22.10 -44.22
N THR A 57 -35.85 -21.17 -44.20
CA THR A 57 -36.54 -20.74 -45.43
C THR A 57 -36.94 -19.27 -45.34
N THR A 58 -36.73 -18.54 -46.44
CA THR A 58 -36.83 -17.08 -46.64
C THR A 58 -38.20 -16.64 -47.21
N SER A 59 -38.59 -15.39 -46.93
CA SER A 59 -39.36 -14.40 -47.75
C SER A 59 -40.17 -13.48 -46.82
N GLY A 60 -40.37 -12.18 -47.01
CA GLY A 60 -40.02 -11.20 -48.05
C GLY A 60 -40.51 -9.81 -47.59
N ASP A 61 -39.99 -8.78 -48.24
CA ASP A 61 -40.04 -7.34 -47.90
C ASP A 61 -41.39 -6.70 -47.54
N ARG A 62 -41.31 -5.64 -46.72
CA ARG A 62 -42.00 -4.35 -46.96
C ARG A 62 -41.35 -3.20 -46.18
N GLU A 63 -40.86 -2.22 -46.94
CA GLU A 63 -40.48 -0.87 -46.47
C GLU A 63 -41.67 -0.10 -45.89
N SER A 64 -41.42 0.66 -44.82
CA SER A 64 -42.01 1.99 -44.63
C SER A 64 -41.13 2.85 -43.70
N THR A 65 -40.39 3.77 -44.33
CA THR A 65 -40.02 5.15 -43.95
C THR A 65 -40.15 5.64 -42.50
N GLU A 66 -38.99 6.06 -41.98
CA GLU A 66 -38.63 7.18 -41.09
C GLU A 66 -39.71 7.87 -40.22
N SER A 67 -39.40 7.93 -38.91
CA SER A 67 -39.31 9.19 -38.18
C SER A 67 -38.29 9.06 -37.05
N THR A 68 -37.16 9.74 -37.21
CA THR A 68 -36.13 9.97 -36.20
C THR A 68 -36.61 11.05 -35.23
N GLU A 69 -36.83 10.65 -33.98
CA GLU A 69 -36.70 11.54 -32.82
C GLU A 69 -35.83 10.80 -31.79
N ASP A 70 -34.62 11.32 -31.58
CA ASP A 70 -33.71 10.93 -30.51
C ASP A 70 -34.39 11.20 -29.16
N ASN A 71 -35.18 10.25 -28.69
CA ASN A 71 -35.44 10.11 -27.26
C ASN A 71 -34.20 9.44 -26.66
N LYS A 72 -33.27 10.25 -26.17
CA LYS A 72 -32.26 9.81 -25.20
C LYS A 72 -33.06 9.35 -23.98
N ALA A 73 -33.44 8.08 -23.95
CA ALA A 73 -34.12 7.48 -22.83
C ALA A 73 -33.19 7.62 -21.63
N SER A 74 -33.58 8.49 -20.69
CA SER A 74 -32.93 8.59 -19.38
C SER A 74 -33.07 7.22 -18.73
N THR A 75 -32.02 6.40 -18.82
CA THR A 75 -31.94 5.15 -18.07
C THR A 75 -31.92 5.52 -16.59
N THR A 76 -32.69 4.81 -15.76
CA THR A 76 -32.67 4.98 -14.30
C THR A 76 -31.78 3.95 -13.62
N GLU A 77 -31.23 3.01 -14.39
CA GLU A 77 -30.44 1.88 -13.93
C GLU A 77 -28.95 2.25 -13.90
N ILE A 78 -28.23 1.79 -12.87
CA ILE A 78 -26.78 1.77 -12.84
C ILE A 78 -26.33 0.65 -13.80
N THR A 79 -25.43 0.94 -14.72
CA THR A 79 -24.87 -0.10 -15.60
C THR A 79 -23.56 -0.59 -14.99
N LEU A 80 -23.42 -1.90 -14.82
CA LEU A 80 -22.17 -2.54 -14.42
C LEU A 80 -21.67 -3.37 -15.60
N ILE A 81 -20.59 -2.93 -16.22
CA ILE A 81 -19.97 -3.61 -17.36
C ILE A 81 -18.79 -4.43 -16.86
N ASN A 82 -18.68 -5.68 -17.30
CA ASN A 82 -17.48 -6.50 -17.07
C ASN A 82 -16.66 -6.58 -18.35
N HIS A 83 -15.40 -6.14 -18.32
CA HIS A 83 -14.53 -6.06 -19.51
C HIS A 83 -13.50 -7.20 -19.52
N PRO A 84 -13.66 -8.23 -20.37
CA PRO A 84 -12.69 -9.33 -20.44
C PRO A 84 -11.37 -8.90 -21.07
N LEU A 85 -10.26 -9.36 -20.52
CA LEU A 85 -8.90 -9.11 -20.99
C LEU A 85 -8.24 -10.40 -21.49
N THR A 86 -7.43 -10.27 -22.54
CA THR A 86 -6.51 -11.33 -23.00
C THR A 86 -5.18 -10.73 -23.42
N SER A 87 -4.08 -11.43 -23.16
CA SER A 87 -2.77 -11.10 -23.69
C SER A 87 -2.08 -12.34 -24.26
N GLN A 88 -1.50 -12.17 -25.46
CA GLN A 88 -0.98 -13.25 -26.29
C GLN A 88 0.49 -13.04 -26.63
N ILE A 89 1.28 -14.11 -26.61
CA ILE A 89 2.65 -14.14 -27.15
C ILE A 89 2.69 -15.26 -28.20
N ASP A 90 3.24 -14.94 -29.39
CA ASP A 90 3.32 -15.86 -30.54
C ASP A 90 1.97 -16.51 -30.93
N GLY A 91 0.87 -15.77 -30.76
CA GLY A 91 -0.48 -16.22 -31.08
C GLY A 91 -1.08 -17.23 -30.10
N LYS A 92 -0.47 -17.41 -28.92
CA LYS A 92 -0.99 -18.22 -27.82
C LYS A 92 -1.38 -17.33 -26.64
N ASP A 93 -2.55 -17.58 -26.05
CA ASP A 93 -2.99 -16.93 -24.82
C ASP A 93 -2.03 -17.28 -23.68
N MET A 94 -1.46 -16.25 -23.06
CA MET A 94 -0.53 -16.39 -21.95
C MET A 94 -1.15 -15.95 -20.63
N ALA A 95 -1.96 -14.89 -20.65
CA ALA A 95 -2.71 -14.42 -19.51
C ALA A 95 -4.10 -13.90 -19.91
N SER A 96 -5.04 -13.96 -18.97
CA SER A 96 -6.40 -13.45 -19.13
C SER A 96 -6.89 -12.73 -17.89
N GLY A 97 -7.95 -11.96 -18.00
CA GLY A 97 -8.51 -11.28 -16.84
C GLY A 97 -9.85 -10.64 -17.12
N PHE A 98 -10.33 -9.85 -16.16
CA PHE A 98 -11.43 -8.91 -16.39
C PHE A 98 -11.44 -7.83 -15.31
N TYR A 99 -12.06 -6.70 -15.62
CA TYR A 99 -12.33 -5.62 -14.67
C TYR A 99 -13.76 -5.10 -14.80
N PRO A 100 -14.33 -4.52 -13.72
CA PRO A 100 -15.65 -3.90 -13.77
C PRO A 100 -15.56 -2.42 -14.17
N GLU A 101 -16.63 -1.91 -14.77
CA GLU A 101 -16.88 -0.48 -14.99
C GLU A 101 -18.31 -0.16 -14.55
N ILE A 102 -18.46 0.78 -13.63
CA ILE A 102 -19.75 1.26 -13.15
C ILE A 102 -20.09 2.56 -13.87
N ILE A 103 -21.25 2.62 -14.51
CA ILE A 103 -21.80 3.83 -15.14
C ILE A 103 -23.07 4.22 -14.40
N LEU A 104 -23.05 5.42 -13.79
CA LEU A 104 -24.23 5.99 -13.15
C LEU A 104 -25.19 6.54 -14.20
N PRO A 105 -26.52 6.39 -14.03
CA PRO A 105 -27.49 7.00 -14.93
C PRO A 105 -27.42 8.54 -14.87
N ASP A 106 -27.72 9.21 -16.00
CA ASP A 106 -27.65 10.69 -16.14
C ASP A 106 -28.29 11.40 -14.93
N GLY A 107 -29.49 10.99 -14.49
CA GLY A 107 -30.17 11.59 -13.35
C GLY A 107 -29.48 11.40 -11.99
N MET A 108 -28.75 10.30 -11.79
CA MET A 108 -27.96 10.07 -10.57
C MET A 108 -26.64 10.85 -10.62
N ALA A 109 -25.96 10.85 -11.79
CA ALA A 109 -24.74 11.62 -12.00
C ALA A 109 -24.98 13.13 -11.83
N GLU A 110 -26.11 13.65 -12.35
CA GLU A 110 -26.51 15.06 -12.15
C GLU A 110 -26.82 15.38 -10.69
N LYS A 111 -27.47 14.46 -9.96
CA LYS A 111 -27.78 14.63 -8.53
C LYS A 111 -26.52 14.54 -7.66
N TYR A 112 -25.57 13.69 -8.04
CA TYR A 112 -24.38 13.34 -7.28
C TYR A 112 -23.10 13.43 -8.13
N PRO A 113 -22.70 14.63 -8.57
CA PRO A 113 -21.57 14.80 -9.48
C PRO A 113 -20.24 14.34 -8.89
N LYS A 114 -20.05 14.46 -7.56
CA LYS A 114 -18.83 13.99 -6.90
C LYS A 114 -18.76 12.47 -6.76
N LEU A 115 -19.91 11.81 -6.63
CA LEU A 115 -19.97 10.35 -6.68
C LEU A 115 -19.62 9.87 -8.10
N ASP A 116 -20.15 10.54 -9.13
CA ASP A 116 -19.84 10.23 -10.52
C ASP A 116 -18.33 10.38 -10.82
N GLU A 117 -17.70 11.45 -10.33
CA GLU A 117 -16.23 11.61 -10.39
C GLU A 117 -15.49 10.46 -9.68
N ALA A 118 -15.87 10.12 -8.44
CA ALA A 118 -15.22 9.06 -7.67
C ALA A 118 -15.41 7.66 -8.29
N VAL A 119 -16.57 7.39 -8.89
CA VAL A 119 -16.85 6.14 -9.60
C VAL A 119 -16.01 6.04 -10.88
N LYS A 120 -15.87 7.13 -11.64
CA LYS A 120 -15.00 7.15 -12.84
C LYS A 120 -13.54 6.92 -12.48
N GLU A 121 -13.04 7.59 -11.43
CA GLU A 121 -11.68 7.35 -10.92
C GLU A 121 -11.49 5.88 -10.50
N GLN A 122 -12.50 5.27 -9.87
CA GLN A 122 -12.46 3.87 -9.51
C GLN A 122 -12.43 2.94 -10.74
N ASN A 123 -13.21 3.24 -11.77
CA ASN A 123 -13.21 2.50 -13.03
C ASN A 123 -11.85 2.57 -13.72
N ASP A 124 -11.25 3.76 -13.78
CA ASP A 124 -9.93 3.98 -14.40
C ASP A 124 -8.85 3.17 -13.65
N ASN A 125 -8.91 3.13 -12.32
CA ASN A 125 -8.02 2.31 -11.50
C ASN A 125 -8.18 0.81 -11.81
N TRP A 126 -9.41 0.29 -11.80
CA TRP A 126 -9.65 -1.13 -12.08
C TRP A 126 -9.19 -1.53 -13.48
N LYS A 127 -9.47 -0.68 -14.47
CA LYS A 127 -9.01 -0.88 -15.84
C LYS A 127 -7.50 -0.96 -15.90
N LYS A 128 -6.81 0.05 -15.35
CA LYS A 128 -5.36 0.14 -15.36
C LYS A 128 -4.72 -1.07 -14.68
N ASP A 129 -5.13 -1.37 -13.45
CA ASP A 129 -4.57 -2.47 -12.67
C ASP A 129 -4.73 -3.82 -13.40
N ALA A 130 -5.88 -4.05 -14.02
CA ALA A 130 -6.15 -5.28 -14.75
C ALA A 130 -5.40 -5.36 -16.08
N GLU A 131 -5.33 -4.27 -16.85
CA GLU A 131 -4.56 -4.22 -18.10
C GLU A 131 -3.06 -4.41 -17.82
N ASP A 132 -2.48 -3.69 -16.86
CA ASP A 132 -1.07 -3.80 -16.48
C ASP A 132 -0.75 -5.22 -15.97
N SER A 133 -1.56 -5.77 -15.06
CA SER A 133 -1.34 -7.11 -14.53
C SER A 133 -1.43 -8.19 -15.61
N VAL A 134 -2.42 -8.12 -16.51
CA VAL A 134 -2.56 -9.10 -17.60
C VAL A 134 -1.41 -8.98 -18.59
N ALA A 135 -0.91 -7.78 -18.87
CA ALA A 135 0.25 -7.55 -19.73
C ALA A 135 1.53 -8.17 -19.15
N GLU A 136 1.79 -7.98 -17.86
CA GLU A 136 2.96 -8.50 -17.16
C GLU A 136 2.88 -10.02 -16.99
N TYR A 137 1.70 -10.53 -16.62
CA TYR A 137 1.47 -11.95 -16.42
C TYR A 137 1.65 -12.75 -17.70
N ALA A 138 1.37 -12.15 -18.86
CA ALA A 138 1.62 -12.80 -20.15
C ALA A 138 3.11 -13.10 -20.36
N VAL A 139 3.98 -12.15 -20.01
CA VAL A 139 5.43 -12.32 -20.10
C VAL A 139 5.91 -13.34 -19.08
N TRP A 140 5.49 -13.23 -17.82
CA TRP A 140 5.85 -14.21 -16.80
C TRP A 140 5.38 -15.63 -17.13
N ALA A 141 4.18 -15.78 -17.69
CA ALA A 141 3.68 -17.07 -18.14
C ALA A 141 4.56 -17.64 -19.27
N SER A 142 5.12 -16.80 -20.14
CA SER A 142 6.03 -17.26 -21.18
C SER A 142 7.38 -17.76 -20.64
N GLU A 143 7.82 -17.24 -19.50
CA GLU A 143 9.13 -17.55 -18.90
C GLU A 143 9.05 -18.66 -17.83
N TYR A 144 7.99 -18.64 -17.02
CA TYR A 144 7.89 -19.38 -15.76
C TYR A 144 6.67 -20.31 -15.68
N SER A 145 5.87 -20.48 -16.74
CA SER A 145 4.65 -21.30 -16.65
C SER A 145 4.96 -22.75 -16.20
N PHE A 146 4.55 -23.04 -14.97
CA PHE A 146 4.60 -24.39 -14.40
C PHE A 146 3.36 -25.17 -14.84
N GLY A 147 3.54 -26.07 -15.80
CA GLY A 147 2.52 -27.09 -16.12
C GLY A 147 1.29 -26.57 -16.88
N GLY A 148 1.34 -25.39 -17.49
CA GLY A 148 0.24 -24.85 -18.30
C GLY A 148 -0.93 -24.28 -17.49
N ILE A 149 -0.69 -23.95 -16.21
CA ILE A 149 -1.64 -23.19 -15.40
C ILE A 149 -1.81 -21.80 -16.02
N PRO A 150 -3.05 -21.36 -16.33
CA PRO A 150 -3.29 -20.05 -16.93
C PRO A 150 -3.04 -18.96 -15.89
N PHE A 151 -2.31 -17.92 -16.28
CA PHE A 151 -2.14 -16.76 -15.42
C PHE A 151 -3.37 -15.87 -15.56
N SER A 152 -3.86 -15.31 -14.46
CA SER A 152 -5.00 -14.41 -14.52
C SER A 152 -5.03 -13.33 -13.46
N TYR A 153 -5.67 -12.20 -13.81
CA TYR A 153 -6.00 -11.12 -12.89
C TYR A 153 -7.47 -10.77 -13.09
N GLU A 154 -8.28 -10.94 -12.05
CA GLU A 154 -9.73 -10.86 -12.13
C GLU A 154 -10.24 -9.93 -11.04
N VAL A 155 -11.01 -8.91 -11.40
CA VAL A 155 -11.69 -8.02 -10.44
C VAL A 155 -13.16 -7.92 -10.84
N SER A 156 -14.05 -8.15 -9.88
CA SER A 156 -15.51 -8.02 -10.05
C SER A 156 -16.09 -7.11 -8.97
N ALA A 157 -17.18 -6.43 -9.31
CA ALA A 157 -17.89 -5.56 -8.40
C ALA A 157 -19.35 -6.02 -8.24
N GLU A 158 -19.92 -5.85 -7.05
CA GLU A 158 -21.33 -6.04 -6.75
C GLU A 158 -21.83 -4.82 -5.99
N ILE A 159 -22.78 -4.06 -6.56
CA ILE A 159 -23.42 -2.95 -5.84
C ILE A 159 -24.30 -3.54 -4.74
N LYS A 160 -23.99 -3.24 -3.48
CA LYS A 160 -24.72 -3.73 -2.29
C LYS A 160 -25.75 -2.74 -1.78
N ARG A 161 -25.55 -1.45 -2.05
CA ARG A 161 -26.47 -0.37 -1.68
C ARG A 161 -26.23 0.86 -2.55
N ALA A 162 -27.30 1.51 -2.98
CA ALA A 162 -27.25 2.80 -3.65
C ALA A 162 -28.44 3.66 -3.24
N ASP A 163 -28.22 4.66 -2.40
CA ASP A 163 -29.22 5.64 -1.99
C ASP A 163 -28.57 6.99 -1.68
N ASP A 164 -29.32 7.92 -1.08
CA ASP A 164 -28.88 9.27 -0.76
C ASP A 164 -27.86 9.35 0.40
N LYS A 165 -27.57 8.22 1.07
CA LYS A 165 -26.71 8.14 2.26
C LYS A 165 -25.46 7.30 2.03
N LEU A 166 -25.54 6.25 1.21
CA LEU A 166 -24.42 5.34 1.00
C LEU A 166 -24.50 4.69 -0.39
N PHE A 167 -23.38 4.75 -1.10
CA PHE A 167 -23.12 3.94 -2.29
C PHE A 167 -22.07 2.88 -1.92
N SER A 168 -22.52 1.64 -1.70
CA SER A 168 -21.70 0.53 -1.20
C SER A 168 -21.49 -0.52 -2.28
N VAL A 169 -20.23 -0.86 -2.53
CA VAL A 169 -19.80 -1.85 -3.52
C VAL A 169 -18.92 -2.89 -2.84
N LEU A 170 -19.28 -4.16 -2.98
CA LEU A 170 -18.40 -5.28 -2.65
C LEU A 170 -17.54 -5.59 -3.87
N VAL A 171 -16.23 -5.69 -3.68
CA VAL A 171 -15.27 -5.96 -4.75
C VAL A 171 -14.55 -7.26 -4.44
N SER A 172 -14.56 -8.18 -5.39
CA SER A 172 -13.85 -9.47 -5.29
C SER A 172 -12.71 -9.48 -6.28
N PHE A 173 -11.53 -9.89 -5.83
CA PHE A 173 -10.34 -10.02 -6.69
C PHE A 173 -9.76 -11.43 -6.64
N MET A 174 -9.13 -11.84 -7.73
CA MET A 174 -8.29 -13.03 -7.82
C MET A 174 -7.06 -12.75 -8.68
N GLN A 175 -5.92 -13.26 -8.25
CA GLN A 175 -4.64 -13.17 -8.94
C GLN A 175 -3.99 -14.54 -8.97
N ASN A 176 -3.61 -14.99 -10.16
CA ASN A 176 -2.85 -16.21 -10.36
C ASN A 176 -1.67 -15.94 -11.28
N SER A 177 -0.47 -15.89 -10.70
CA SER A 177 0.79 -15.66 -11.42
C SER A 177 1.75 -16.86 -11.32
N GLY A 178 1.22 -18.07 -11.08
CA GLY A 178 2.01 -19.31 -11.07
C GLY A 178 2.60 -19.72 -9.71
N GLY A 179 2.13 -19.14 -8.60
CA GLY A 179 2.46 -19.55 -7.24
C GLY A 179 1.81 -20.87 -6.80
N ALA A 180 1.96 -21.23 -5.51
CA ALA A 180 1.39 -22.47 -4.96
C ALA A 180 -0.15 -22.50 -4.97
N HIS A 181 -0.79 -21.34 -4.90
CA HIS A 181 -2.22 -21.12 -5.02
C HIS A 181 -2.46 -19.67 -5.49
N PRO A 182 -3.65 -19.35 -6.02
CA PRO A 182 -4.01 -17.97 -6.30
C PRO A 182 -4.09 -17.13 -5.02
N ASN A 183 -3.93 -15.82 -5.16
CA ASN A 183 -4.32 -14.87 -4.14
C ASN A 183 -5.73 -14.37 -4.45
N HIS A 184 -6.61 -14.31 -3.46
CA HIS A 184 -7.98 -13.85 -3.66
C HIS A 184 -8.56 -13.28 -2.39
N GLY A 185 -9.45 -12.30 -2.53
CA GLY A 185 -10.05 -11.64 -1.39
C GLY A 185 -11.21 -10.73 -1.76
N ASN A 186 -11.78 -10.12 -0.74
CA ASN A 186 -12.81 -9.10 -0.85
C ASN A 186 -12.36 -7.80 -0.20
N TYR A 187 -12.65 -6.69 -0.87
CA TYR A 187 -12.64 -5.37 -0.25
C TYR A 187 -13.92 -4.62 -0.59
N THR A 188 -14.13 -3.48 0.05
CA THR A 188 -15.37 -2.71 -0.13
C THR A 188 -15.08 -1.25 -0.40
N ILE A 189 -15.93 -0.65 -1.23
CA ILE A 189 -15.94 0.78 -1.51
C ILE A 189 -17.26 1.32 -0.99
N ASN A 190 -17.20 2.36 -0.16
CA ASN A 190 -18.38 2.90 0.52
C ASN A 190 -18.42 4.42 0.36
N PHE A 191 -18.93 4.95 -0.74
CA PHE A 191 -18.95 6.40 -0.96
C PHE A 191 -20.15 7.08 -0.29
N ASP A 192 -19.93 8.26 0.29
CA ASP A 192 -20.97 9.27 0.53
C ASP A 192 -21.37 9.86 -0.83
N PRO A 193 -22.65 9.70 -1.26
CA PRO A 193 -23.10 10.17 -2.57
C PRO A 193 -22.95 11.69 -2.78
N VAL A 194 -23.03 12.48 -1.70
CA VAL A 194 -22.96 13.94 -1.77
C VAL A 194 -21.52 14.42 -1.90
N THR A 195 -20.58 13.79 -1.20
CA THR A 195 -19.19 14.24 -1.17
C THR A 195 -18.28 13.50 -2.14
N GLY A 196 -18.64 12.29 -2.57
CA GLY A 196 -17.76 11.37 -3.31
C GLY A 196 -16.66 10.75 -2.44
N GLU A 197 -16.64 11.03 -1.14
CA GLU A 197 -15.64 10.49 -0.22
C GLU A 197 -16.06 9.09 0.27
N ASN A 198 -15.10 8.18 0.33
CA ASN A 198 -15.15 6.90 1.02
C ASN A 198 -15.42 7.16 2.50
N LEU A 199 -16.47 6.53 2.98
CA LEU A 199 -17.04 6.69 4.29
C LEU A 199 -16.36 5.67 5.21
N PRO A 200 -15.60 6.10 6.23
CA PRO A 200 -15.04 5.17 7.19
C PRO A 200 -16.15 4.49 8.00
N ILE A 201 -15.95 3.24 8.41
CA ILE A 201 -16.95 2.47 9.19
C ILE A 201 -17.34 3.22 10.48
N SER A 202 -16.40 3.92 11.10
CA SER A 202 -16.62 4.73 12.29
C SER A 202 -17.67 5.84 12.10
N LYS A 203 -17.96 6.28 10.86
CA LYS A 203 -18.99 7.29 10.59
C LYS A 203 -20.40 6.74 10.69
N ILE A 204 -20.60 5.45 10.42
CA ILE A 204 -21.93 4.81 10.51
C ILE A 204 -22.22 4.25 11.90
N LEU A 205 -21.21 4.17 12.77
CA LEU A 205 -21.33 3.66 14.13
C LEU A 205 -21.63 4.78 15.13
N GLU A 206 -22.50 4.50 16.09
CA GLU A 206 -22.76 5.33 17.27
C GLU A 206 -21.88 4.87 18.46
N LYS A 207 -21.60 3.56 18.56
CA LYS A 207 -20.74 2.94 19.59
C LYS A 207 -19.62 2.13 18.94
N SER A 208 -18.60 2.81 18.43
CA SER A 208 -17.47 2.18 17.74
C SER A 208 -16.76 1.13 18.60
N ASP A 209 -16.54 1.42 19.87
CA ASP A 209 -15.70 0.61 20.77
C ASP A 209 -16.31 -0.75 21.14
N ASP A 210 -17.61 -0.94 20.87
CA ASP A 210 -18.30 -2.21 21.08
C ASP A 210 -18.08 -3.18 19.90
N LEU A 211 -17.76 -2.66 18.71
CA LEU A 211 -17.68 -3.45 17.47
C LEU A 211 -16.67 -4.61 17.55
N PRO A 212 -15.42 -4.43 18.03
CA PRO A 212 -14.44 -5.51 18.10
C PRO A 212 -14.94 -6.70 18.93
N LYS A 213 -15.56 -6.43 20.08
CA LYS A 213 -16.11 -7.46 20.97
C LYS A 213 -17.30 -8.19 20.34
N ILE A 214 -18.13 -7.48 19.59
CA ILE A 214 -19.28 -8.07 18.89
C ILE A 214 -18.79 -9.01 17.78
N ILE A 215 -17.82 -8.58 16.98
CA ILE A 215 -17.20 -9.41 15.93
C ILE A 215 -16.62 -10.68 16.55
N ARG A 216 -15.78 -10.51 17.59
CA ARG A 216 -15.15 -11.61 18.31
C ARG A 216 -16.16 -12.64 18.80
N THR A 217 -17.24 -12.18 19.45
CA THR A 217 -18.31 -13.05 19.95
C THR A 217 -19.00 -13.80 18.82
N LYS A 218 -19.35 -13.11 17.73
CA LYS A 218 -20.04 -13.74 16.59
C LYS A 218 -19.17 -14.75 15.87
N MET A 219 -17.88 -14.46 15.71
CA MET A 219 -16.94 -15.40 15.10
C MET A 219 -16.80 -16.67 15.93
N GLU A 220 -16.65 -16.56 17.25
CA GLU A 220 -16.58 -17.70 18.15
C GLU A 220 -17.90 -18.50 18.20
N GLU A 221 -19.05 -17.84 18.06
CA GLU A 221 -20.36 -18.50 17.93
C GLU A 221 -20.50 -19.28 16.62
N GLN A 222 -20.03 -18.71 15.50
CA GLN A 222 -20.07 -19.34 14.18
C GLN A 222 -19.07 -20.48 14.05
N THR A 223 -17.85 -20.30 14.60
CA THR A 223 -16.75 -21.25 14.52
C THR A 223 -16.07 -21.37 15.89
N PRO A 224 -16.56 -22.25 16.78
CA PRO A 224 -15.99 -22.40 18.11
C PRO A 224 -14.49 -22.78 18.08
N GLY A 225 -13.68 -22.06 18.85
CA GLY A 225 -12.23 -22.21 18.94
C GLY A 225 -11.43 -21.42 17.91
N ILE A 226 -12.08 -20.72 16.98
CA ILE A 226 -11.38 -19.97 15.92
C ILE A 226 -10.48 -18.85 16.47
N MET A 227 -10.80 -18.34 17.66
CA MET A 227 -9.99 -17.31 18.31
C MET A 227 -8.55 -17.74 18.61
N GLU A 228 -8.27 -19.04 18.79
CA GLU A 228 -6.90 -19.52 18.96
C GLU A 228 -6.04 -19.29 17.70
N GLU A 229 -6.61 -19.56 16.51
CA GLU A 229 -5.94 -19.27 15.24
C GLU A 229 -5.85 -17.77 15.01
N VAL A 230 -6.94 -17.03 15.23
CA VAL A 230 -6.97 -15.57 15.01
C VAL A 230 -5.94 -14.85 15.89
N ASP A 231 -5.86 -15.20 17.17
CA ASP A 231 -4.93 -14.55 18.10
C ASP A 231 -3.47 -14.95 17.83
N SER A 232 -3.23 -16.18 17.39
CA SER A 232 -1.87 -16.63 17.02
C SER A 232 -1.39 -16.10 15.68
N PHE A 233 -2.31 -15.72 14.79
CA PHE A 233 -2.02 -15.14 13.49
C PHE A 233 -1.75 -13.63 13.57
N HIS A 234 -2.22 -12.96 14.62
CA HIS A 234 -2.01 -11.52 14.83
C HIS A 234 -0.58 -11.23 15.32
N TYR A 235 0.13 -10.37 14.60
CA TYR A 235 1.48 -9.92 14.94
C TYR A 235 1.41 -8.57 15.65
N GLY A 236 1.22 -8.58 16.97
CA GLY A 236 1.16 -7.36 17.79
C GLY A 236 0.75 -7.65 19.23
N ASP A 237 0.99 -6.67 20.12
CA ASP A 237 0.49 -6.71 21.51
C ASP A 237 -0.99 -6.26 21.62
N GLY A 238 -1.60 -5.87 20.50
CA GLY A 238 -2.97 -5.38 20.36
C GLY A 238 -4.03 -6.49 20.24
N GLU A 239 -5.25 -6.08 19.92
CA GLU A 239 -6.34 -7.00 19.62
C GLU A 239 -6.78 -6.76 18.18
N VAL A 240 -6.72 -7.80 17.34
CA VAL A 240 -6.84 -7.67 15.89
C VAL A 240 -8.08 -6.91 15.43
N PHE A 241 -9.22 -7.06 16.10
CA PHE A 241 -10.44 -6.34 15.70
C PHE A 241 -10.42 -4.88 16.16
N ALA A 242 -9.84 -4.58 17.33
CA ALA A 242 -9.62 -3.21 17.77
C ALA A 242 -8.65 -2.46 16.86
N ASP A 243 -7.56 -3.10 16.44
CA ASP A 243 -6.55 -2.49 15.55
C ASP A 243 -7.15 -2.18 14.18
N LYS A 244 -7.87 -3.13 13.58
CA LYS A 244 -8.59 -2.90 12.31
C LYS A 244 -9.63 -1.79 12.39
N LEU A 245 -10.25 -1.59 13.55
CA LEU A 245 -11.17 -0.46 13.76
C LEU A 245 -10.40 0.87 13.80
N ALA A 246 -9.30 0.94 14.53
CA ALA A 246 -8.46 2.13 14.67
C ALA A 246 -7.84 2.55 13.33
N GLU A 247 -7.44 1.57 12.52
CA GLU A 247 -6.86 1.74 11.20
C GLU A 247 -7.90 1.95 10.09
N ASN A 248 -9.20 1.82 10.40
CA ASN A 248 -10.28 1.84 9.40
C ASN A 248 -10.05 0.84 8.24
N SER A 249 -9.58 -0.36 8.57
CA SER A 249 -9.16 -1.37 7.60
C SER A 249 -10.21 -2.46 7.36
N TYR A 250 -11.45 -2.29 7.82
CA TYR A 250 -12.49 -3.29 7.63
C TYR A 250 -13.07 -3.24 6.22
N SER A 251 -13.27 -4.41 5.62
CA SER A 251 -14.16 -4.59 4.47
C SER A 251 -15.59 -4.74 4.97
N TRP A 252 -16.48 -3.80 4.63
CA TRP A 252 -17.85 -3.81 5.15
C TRP A 252 -18.89 -3.29 4.16
N THR A 253 -20.11 -3.80 4.28
CA THR A 253 -21.30 -3.29 3.59
C THR A 253 -22.44 -3.11 4.59
N LEU A 254 -23.40 -2.23 4.29
CA LEU A 254 -24.58 -2.01 5.13
C LEU A 254 -25.84 -2.13 4.30
N THR A 255 -26.68 -3.12 4.61
CA THR A 255 -27.92 -3.43 3.89
C THR A 255 -29.13 -3.51 4.83
N ASP A 256 -30.28 -3.97 4.33
CA ASP A 256 -31.47 -4.25 5.15
C ASP A 256 -31.21 -5.35 6.20
N LYS A 257 -30.24 -6.22 5.93
CA LYS A 257 -29.80 -7.26 6.86
C LYS A 257 -28.90 -6.75 7.98
N GLY A 258 -28.40 -5.52 7.89
CA GLY A 258 -27.45 -4.93 8.84
C GLY A 258 -26.04 -4.76 8.30
N LEU A 259 -25.10 -4.55 9.22
CA LEU A 259 -23.68 -4.36 8.94
C LEU A 259 -23.03 -5.73 8.69
N HIS A 260 -22.52 -5.93 7.48
CA HIS A 260 -21.78 -7.11 7.06
C HIS A 260 -20.30 -6.78 7.01
N ILE A 261 -19.46 -7.52 7.72
CA ILE A 261 -18.01 -7.40 7.74
C ILE A 261 -17.41 -8.66 7.11
N TYR A 262 -16.46 -8.50 6.20
CA TYR A 262 -15.79 -9.56 5.48
C TYR A 262 -14.33 -9.65 5.90
N PHE A 263 -13.81 -10.88 5.98
CA PHE A 263 -12.40 -11.15 6.21
C PHE A 263 -11.89 -12.09 5.12
N SER A 264 -10.93 -11.59 4.35
CA SER A 264 -10.26 -12.36 3.30
C SER A 264 -9.31 -13.41 3.89
N PRO A 265 -8.94 -14.44 3.13
CA PRO A 265 -7.81 -15.30 3.49
C PRO A 265 -6.57 -14.47 3.83
N TYR A 266 -5.81 -14.90 4.83
CA TYR A 266 -4.66 -14.16 5.40
C TYR A 266 -4.98 -12.86 6.13
N GLU A 267 -6.23 -12.41 6.20
CA GLU A 267 -6.54 -11.15 6.87
C GLU A 267 -6.51 -11.30 8.40
N ILE A 268 -7.04 -12.40 8.92
CA ILE A 268 -7.10 -12.69 10.36
C ILE A 268 -6.76 -14.15 10.69
N ALA A 269 -6.51 -14.99 9.69
CA ALA A 269 -6.24 -16.42 9.85
C ALA A 269 -5.51 -16.95 8.60
N SER A 270 -5.06 -18.20 8.64
CA SER A 270 -4.35 -18.80 7.50
C SER A 270 -5.20 -18.87 6.23
N TYR A 271 -4.57 -18.98 5.06
CA TYR A 271 -5.31 -19.20 3.81
C TYR A 271 -6.18 -20.45 3.81
N ALA A 272 -5.73 -21.51 4.49
CA ALA A 272 -6.48 -22.75 4.62
C ALA A 272 -7.77 -22.58 5.44
N ALA A 273 -7.82 -21.59 6.34
CA ALA A 273 -9.03 -21.23 7.07
C ALA A 273 -10.08 -20.55 6.17
N GLY A 274 -9.64 -19.95 5.06
CA GLY A 274 -10.51 -19.38 4.04
C GLY A 274 -11.09 -18.03 4.43
N TYR A 275 -12.31 -17.76 3.96
CA TYR A 275 -13.04 -16.53 4.24
C TYR A 275 -13.82 -16.64 5.55
N PHE A 276 -13.85 -15.54 6.30
CA PHE A 276 -14.79 -15.35 7.40
C PHE A 276 -15.67 -14.14 7.14
N ASP A 277 -16.87 -14.13 7.72
CA ASP A 277 -17.75 -12.97 7.66
C ASP A 277 -18.70 -12.89 8.85
N VAL A 278 -19.05 -11.68 9.22
CA VAL A 278 -19.93 -11.40 10.36
C VAL A 278 -21.03 -10.45 9.94
N ILE A 279 -22.28 -10.83 10.21
CA ILE A 279 -23.44 -9.94 10.04
C ILE A 279 -23.97 -9.53 11.41
N ILE A 280 -24.08 -8.23 11.62
CA ILE A 280 -24.70 -7.61 12.80
C ILE A 280 -25.99 -6.94 12.35
N GLY A 281 -27.13 -7.52 12.76
CA GLY A 281 -28.44 -7.02 12.35
C GLY A 281 -28.69 -5.58 12.81
N ASN A 282 -29.46 -4.82 12.03
CA ASN A 282 -29.80 -3.40 12.31
C ASN A 282 -30.38 -3.17 13.72
N ASP A 283 -31.11 -4.15 14.24
CA ASP A 283 -31.77 -4.13 15.54
C ASP A 283 -31.18 -5.14 16.54
N GLU A 284 -30.08 -5.81 16.19
CA GLU A 284 -29.47 -6.82 17.06
C GLU A 284 -28.76 -6.18 18.26
N LYS A 285 -28.18 -5.00 18.06
CA LYS A 285 -27.43 -4.25 19.07
C LYS A 285 -27.90 -2.81 19.10
N ASP A 286 -28.73 -2.50 20.09
CA ASP A 286 -29.32 -1.17 20.27
C ASP A 286 -28.25 -0.06 20.30
N GLY A 287 -28.35 0.84 19.33
CA GLY A 287 -27.47 1.98 19.18
C GLY A 287 -26.04 1.62 18.77
N LEU A 288 -25.81 0.52 18.05
CA LEU A 288 -24.53 0.27 17.39
C LEU A 288 -24.41 1.11 16.11
N ILE A 289 -25.38 0.97 15.20
CA ILE A 289 -25.44 1.67 13.92
C ILE A 289 -26.33 2.91 14.09
N LYS A 290 -25.89 4.05 13.53
CA LYS A 290 -26.68 5.29 13.51
C LYS A 290 -27.98 5.10 12.74
N ASP A 291 -29.08 5.56 13.33
CA ASP A 291 -30.43 5.35 12.76
C ASP A 291 -30.58 5.91 11.34
N GLU A 292 -29.86 7.00 11.00
CA GLU A 292 -29.92 7.59 9.66
C GLU A 292 -29.28 6.75 8.55
N TYR A 293 -28.46 5.76 8.91
CA TYR A 293 -27.85 4.82 7.95
C TYR A 293 -28.59 3.50 7.88
N LYS A 294 -29.47 3.18 8.84
CA LYS A 294 -30.27 1.96 8.81
C LYS A 294 -31.26 2.01 7.66
N ILE A 295 -31.39 0.90 6.94
CA ILE A 295 -32.45 0.69 5.94
C ILE A 295 -33.31 -0.48 6.41
N SER A 296 -34.62 -0.30 6.39
CA SER A 296 -35.58 -1.34 6.80
C SER A 296 -36.11 -2.15 5.62
N GLU A 297 -35.97 -1.64 4.40
CA GLU A 297 -36.46 -2.26 3.18
C GLU A 297 -35.30 -2.68 2.29
N LYS A 298 -35.34 -3.93 1.81
CA LYS A 298 -34.39 -4.46 0.84
C LYS A 298 -34.49 -3.66 -0.46
N GLN A 299 -33.36 -3.15 -0.95
CA GLN A 299 -33.31 -2.53 -2.28
C GLN A 299 -33.44 -3.58 -3.39
N ASP A 300 -34.18 -3.26 -4.44
CA ASP A 300 -34.35 -4.11 -5.61
C ASP A 300 -33.15 -3.94 -6.58
N LEU A 301 -32.00 -4.43 -6.15
CA LEU A 301 -30.74 -4.30 -6.89
C LEU A 301 -30.76 -5.03 -8.24
N GLU A 302 -31.60 -6.06 -8.39
CA GLU A 302 -31.78 -6.79 -9.65
C GLU A 302 -32.37 -5.90 -10.74
N HIS A 303 -33.21 -4.92 -10.37
CA HIS A 303 -33.75 -3.93 -11.29
C HIS A 303 -32.99 -2.60 -11.27
N LEU A 304 -32.27 -2.29 -10.19
CA LEU A 304 -31.46 -1.07 -10.08
C LEU A 304 -30.14 -1.17 -10.86
N VAL A 305 -29.60 -2.37 -11.01
CA VAL A 305 -28.29 -2.62 -11.63
C VAL A 305 -28.45 -3.50 -12.87
N LYS A 306 -28.08 -2.94 -14.01
CA LYS A 306 -27.99 -3.65 -15.28
C LYS A 306 -26.58 -4.17 -15.48
N ASN A 307 -26.41 -5.49 -15.40
CA ASN A 307 -25.14 -6.16 -15.71
C ASN A 307 -24.98 -6.32 -17.22
N VAL A 308 -23.80 -6.00 -17.74
CA VAL A 308 -23.46 -6.06 -19.16
C VAL A 308 -22.10 -6.72 -19.34
N ASP A 309 -22.00 -7.67 -20.28
CA ASP A 309 -20.70 -8.18 -20.72
C ASP A 309 -20.12 -7.20 -21.76
N GLY A 310 -18.96 -6.65 -21.44
CA GLY A 310 -18.19 -5.77 -22.31
C GLY A 310 -17.49 -6.53 -23.43
N GLU A 311 -16.94 -5.78 -24.39
CA GLU A 311 -16.12 -6.37 -25.44
C GLU A 311 -14.77 -6.82 -24.87
N SER A 312 -14.23 -7.93 -25.40
CA SER A 312 -12.91 -8.39 -24.97
C SER A 312 -11.82 -7.45 -25.49
N VAL A 313 -11.01 -6.94 -24.56
CA VAL A 313 -9.86 -6.08 -24.84
C VAL A 313 -8.60 -6.95 -24.95
N LYS A 314 -7.83 -6.71 -26.00
CA LYS A 314 -6.50 -7.29 -26.16
C LYS A 314 -5.47 -6.35 -25.56
N VAL A 315 -4.63 -6.90 -24.70
CA VAL A 315 -3.56 -6.16 -24.04
C VAL A 315 -2.22 -6.68 -24.55
N GLU A 316 -1.36 -5.77 -25.01
CA GLU A 316 -0.03 -6.14 -25.48
C GLU A 316 0.84 -6.59 -24.29
N PRO A 317 1.63 -7.68 -24.43
CA PRO A 317 2.54 -8.11 -23.38
C PRO A 317 3.54 -7.01 -23.01
N LYS A 318 3.74 -6.80 -21.71
CA LYS A 318 4.70 -5.82 -21.18
C LYS A 318 5.98 -6.53 -20.80
N TYR A 319 6.97 -6.46 -21.68
CA TYR A 319 8.30 -7.02 -21.42
C TYR A 319 9.05 -6.08 -20.49
N ASP A 320 9.60 -6.64 -19.42
CA ASP A 320 10.51 -5.93 -18.54
C ASP A 320 11.77 -5.59 -19.36
N ASP A 321 12.03 -4.29 -19.59
CA ASP A 321 13.20 -3.80 -20.33
C ASP A 321 14.52 -3.96 -19.53
N GLY A 322 14.52 -4.78 -18.47
CA GLY A 322 15.58 -4.85 -17.47
C GLY A 322 15.45 -3.74 -16.42
N ASP A 323 14.25 -3.19 -16.30
CA ASP A 323 13.80 -2.23 -15.30
C ASP A 323 12.81 -2.97 -14.40
N ASP A 324 13.37 -3.64 -13.39
CA ASP A 324 12.70 -4.45 -12.38
C ASP A 324 11.25 -4.02 -12.06
N GLY A 325 10.31 -4.65 -12.79
CA GLY A 325 8.86 -4.51 -12.76
C GLY A 325 8.23 -3.79 -11.56
N SER A 326 8.24 -2.46 -11.58
CA SER A 326 7.45 -1.61 -10.68
C SER A 326 6.88 -0.36 -11.35
N ASP A 327 6.89 -0.29 -12.68
CA ASP A 327 6.24 0.81 -13.40
C ASP A 327 4.72 0.58 -13.51
N MET A 328 4.03 0.73 -12.38
CA MET A 328 2.63 1.15 -12.35
C MET A 328 2.58 2.57 -12.90
N GLY A 329 2.48 2.70 -14.23
CA GLY A 329 2.44 3.98 -14.93
C GLY A 329 1.17 4.77 -14.61
N ASN A 330 1.06 5.29 -13.40
CA ASN A 330 0.49 6.60 -13.22
C ASN A 330 1.52 7.52 -13.87
N GLU A 331 1.16 8.32 -14.87
CA GLU A 331 2.00 9.47 -15.22
C GLU A 331 2.00 10.37 -13.99
N SER A 332 2.88 10.04 -13.03
CA SER A 332 3.05 10.78 -11.81
C SER A 332 3.59 12.14 -12.24
N SER A 333 2.89 13.20 -11.85
CA SER A 333 3.44 14.55 -11.95
C SER A 333 4.62 14.75 -10.99
N ALA A 334 4.92 13.77 -10.13
CA ALA A 334 6.03 13.82 -9.20
C ALA A 334 7.36 13.91 -9.96
N VAL A 335 8.23 14.78 -9.46
CA VAL A 335 9.56 14.95 -10.01
C VAL A 335 10.44 13.80 -9.55
N THR A 336 10.91 12.98 -10.48
CA THR A 336 11.91 11.95 -10.19
C THR A 336 13.28 12.57 -9.91
N ILE A 337 13.89 12.19 -8.79
CA ILE A 337 15.26 12.61 -8.44
C ILE A 337 16.24 11.51 -8.83
N VAL A 338 17.22 11.87 -9.67
CA VAL A 338 18.26 10.96 -10.14
C VAL A 338 19.19 10.50 -9.01
N ASN A 339 19.76 9.31 -9.17
CA ASN A 339 20.80 8.79 -8.28
C ASN A 339 22.19 9.01 -8.91
N PRO A 340 22.99 9.98 -8.44
CA PRO A 340 24.29 10.25 -9.04
C PRO A 340 25.34 9.16 -8.76
N GLY A 341 25.08 8.22 -7.85
CA GLY A 341 26.03 7.19 -7.44
C GLY A 341 25.88 6.78 -5.97
N TRP A 342 26.21 5.53 -5.66
CA TRP A 342 26.12 4.95 -4.30
C TRP A 342 27.22 5.40 -3.33
N LYS A 343 28.27 6.02 -3.84
CA LYS A 343 29.36 6.57 -3.03
C LYS A 343 29.09 8.03 -2.73
N LYS A 344 29.81 8.57 -1.75
CA LYS A 344 29.83 10.00 -1.46
C LYS A 344 30.03 10.81 -2.73
N TYR A 345 29.22 11.84 -2.90
CA TYR A 345 29.21 12.73 -4.04
C TYR A 345 28.99 14.16 -3.58
N CYS A 346 29.68 15.12 -4.20
CA CYS A 346 29.42 16.55 -4.03
C CYS A 346 29.82 17.24 -5.33
N ARG A 347 28.96 18.12 -5.85
CA ARG A 347 29.29 18.88 -7.05
C ARG A 347 30.51 19.75 -6.84
N ASP A 348 31.33 19.88 -7.88
CA ASP A 348 32.55 20.69 -7.83
C ASP A 348 32.29 22.16 -7.44
N GLU A 349 31.12 22.70 -7.78
CA GLU A 349 30.70 24.07 -7.46
C GLU A 349 30.30 24.25 -5.99
N ASP A 350 29.81 23.18 -5.36
CA ASP A 350 29.42 23.14 -3.94
C ASP A 350 30.56 22.67 -3.04
N ALA A 351 31.50 21.92 -3.60
CA ALA A 351 32.68 21.36 -2.95
C ALA A 351 33.72 22.44 -2.62
N LYS A 352 33.44 23.31 -1.65
CA LYS A 352 34.41 24.24 -1.00
C LYS A 352 33.85 25.12 0.12
N LYS A 353 32.62 24.91 0.59
CA LYS A 353 32.05 25.71 1.69
C LYS A 353 32.55 25.21 3.05
N ASP A 354 33.61 25.81 3.56
CA ASP A 354 34.01 25.65 4.95
C ASP A 354 32.97 26.28 5.88
N ILE A 355 32.67 25.57 6.97
CA ILE A 355 31.72 26.01 7.99
C ILE A 355 32.40 26.06 9.35
N VAL A 356 31.82 26.79 10.29
CA VAL A 356 32.13 26.64 11.71
C VAL A 356 31.05 25.73 12.30
N PRO A 357 31.32 24.42 12.47
CA PRO A 357 30.29 23.50 12.93
C PRO A 357 29.94 23.77 14.38
N VAL A 358 28.67 23.52 14.73
CA VAL A 358 28.25 23.58 16.12
C VAL A 358 29.02 22.57 16.95
N LYS A 359 29.16 22.84 18.25
CA LYS A 359 29.73 21.88 19.21
C LYS A 359 28.66 21.38 20.15
N LEU A 360 28.60 20.06 20.32
CA LEU A 360 27.74 19.42 21.30
C LEU A 360 28.54 19.10 22.56
N ILE A 361 28.07 19.60 23.70
CA ILE A 361 28.66 19.30 25.01
C ILE A 361 27.63 18.52 25.81
N GLN A 362 27.89 17.25 26.09
CA GLN A 362 26.97 16.43 26.87
C GLN A 362 26.74 17.04 28.26
N THR A 363 25.48 17.26 28.61
CA THR A 363 25.06 17.78 29.91
C THR A 363 24.32 16.73 30.73
N SER A 364 23.71 15.74 30.09
CA SER A 364 22.93 14.67 30.75
C SER A 364 23.08 13.35 29.98
N ARG A 365 23.03 12.23 30.72
CA ARG A 365 22.94 10.86 30.19
C ARG A 365 22.15 10.01 31.19
N LYS A 366 21.07 9.39 30.74
CA LYS A 366 20.22 8.52 31.56
C LYS A 366 19.94 7.22 30.79
N SER A 367 20.45 6.11 31.30
CA SER A 367 20.25 4.79 30.68
C SER A 367 19.10 4.03 31.34
N SER A 368 18.42 3.20 30.56
CA SER A 368 17.38 2.25 30.95
C SER A 368 17.63 0.90 30.26
N ASP A 369 16.80 -0.11 30.53
CA ASP A 369 16.90 -1.41 29.82
C ASP A 369 16.39 -1.29 28.37
N TRP A 370 15.43 -0.40 28.15
CA TRP A 370 14.89 0.03 26.87
C TRP A 370 14.30 1.42 27.03
N LEU A 371 14.37 2.25 26.00
CA LEU A 371 13.79 3.59 25.98
C LEU A 371 12.66 3.63 24.95
N ASP A 372 11.43 3.79 25.44
CA ASP A 372 10.28 4.09 24.59
C ASP A 372 10.38 5.53 24.09
N ALA A 373 10.60 5.71 22.79
CA ALA A 373 10.75 7.03 22.21
C ALA A 373 9.47 7.87 22.33
N SER A 374 8.29 7.25 22.33
CA SER A 374 7.01 7.96 22.46
C SER A 374 6.81 8.47 23.87
N VAL A 375 7.07 7.63 24.89
CA VAL A 375 7.02 8.06 26.30
C VAL A 375 8.06 9.13 26.58
N TRP A 376 9.29 8.96 26.07
CA TRP A 376 10.34 9.96 26.19
C TRP A 376 9.95 11.28 25.53
N ALA A 377 9.34 11.25 24.35
CA ALA A 377 8.87 12.45 23.67
C ALA A 377 7.79 13.15 24.51
N ASP A 378 6.77 12.42 24.96
CA ASP A 378 5.68 12.94 25.79
C ASP A 378 6.18 13.58 27.10
N GLU A 379 7.11 12.92 27.81
CA GLU A 379 7.70 13.42 29.05
C GLU A 379 8.45 14.74 28.88
N ASN A 380 9.00 15.00 27.68
CA ASN A 380 9.73 16.21 27.35
C ASN A 380 8.88 17.22 26.55
N GLY A 381 7.64 16.89 26.23
CA GLY A 381 6.73 17.74 25.44
C GLY A 381 7.10 17.81 23.95
N PHE A 382 7.64 16.74 23.40
CA PHE A 382 7.98 16.59 21.99
C PHE A 382 6.96 15.74 21.25
N GLU A 383 6.87 15.94 19.94
CA GLU A 383 6.14 15.04 19.06
C GLU A 383 7.05 13.88 18.63
N VAL A 384 6.47 12.70 18.39
CA VAL A 384 7.22 11.57 17.83
C VAL A 384 7.60 11.87 16.39
N ALA A 385 8.89 11.73 16.07
CA ALA A 385 9.38 11.99 14.73
C ALA A 385 8.96 10.87 13.76
N ARG A 386 7.94 11.16 12.94
CA ARG A 386 7.50 10.34 11.80
C ARG A 386 6.76 11.21 10.79
N PHE A 387 6.63 10.75 9.56
CA PHE A 387 5.68 11.39 8.63
C PHE A 387 4.23 11.04 8.98
N PRO A 388 3.26 11.92 8.66
CA PRO A 388 3.48 13.30 8.24
C PRO A 388 3.92 14.19 9.42
N TYR A 389 4.65 15.26 9.13
CA TYR A 389 5.03 16.26 10.14
C TYR A 389 5.07 17.68 9.55
N SER A 390 4.95 18.70 10.41
CA SER A 390 5.12 20.10 10.03
C SER A 390 6.29 20.74 10.76
N ASP A 391 7.10 21.55 10.07
CA ASP A 391 8.12 22.39 10.68
C ASP A 391 7.65 23.85 10.93
N GLY A 392 6.35 24.10 10.74
CA GLY A 392 5.71 25.41 10.82
C GLY A 392 5.82 26.25 9.54
N THR A 393 6.59 25.80 8.55
CA THR A 393 6.69 26.43 7.21
C THR A 393 6.13 25.50 6.14
N TYR A 394 6.45 24.21 6.22
CA TYR A 394 6.02 23.18 5.31
C TYR A 394 5.45 22.00 6.08
N THR A 395 4.57 21.24 5.43
CA THR A 395 4.08 19.95 5.92
C THR A 395 4.58 18.85 4.99
N TYR A 396 5.26 17.86 5.55
CA TYR A 396 5.90 16.78 4.81
C TYR A 396 5.13 15.48 4.97
N HIS A 397 4.83 14.83 3.85
CA HIS A 397 4.16 13.53 3.80
C HIS A 397 5.03 12.54 3.04
N GLY A 398 5.57 11.54 3.75
CA GLY A 398 6.18 10.37 3.13
C GLY A 398 5.10 9.43 2.60
N LEU A 399 5.25 8.96 1.38
CA LEU A 399 4.35 7.99 0.77
C LEU A 399 5.13 6.70 0.45
N ALA A 400 4.60 5.57 0.92
CA ALA A 400 5.16 4.26 0.63
C ALA A 400 4.59 3.79 -0.70
N ASN A 401 5.35 4.06 -1.77
CA ASN A 401 5.08 3.47 -3.07
C ASN A 401 5.94 2.19 -3.21
N TYR A 402 5.31 1.11 -3.67
CA TYR A 402 5.95 -0.19 -3.93
C TYR A 402 6.52 -0.98 -2.74
N SER A 403 6.26 -0.59 -1.48
CA SER A 403 6.70 -1.36 -0.31
C SER A 403 5.57 -2.14 0.36
N VAL A 404 5.92 -3.34 0.85
CA VAL A 404 5.09 -4.21 1.71
C VAL A 404 4.83 -3.55 3.08
N TYR A 405 5.72 -2.65 3.51
CA TYR A 405 5.62 -1.95 4.78
C TYR A 405 5.26 -0.47 4.57
N ASP A 406 4.27 0.01 5.30
CA ASP A 406 3.69 1.35 5.23
C ASP A 406 4.63 2.49 5.64
N TYR A 407 5.73 2.19 6.33
CA TYR A 407 6.77 3.14 6.74
C TYR A 407 7.93 3.29 5.74
N MET A 408 8.02 2.46 4.71
CA MET A 408 9.11 2.51 3.73
C MET A 408 8.79 3.51 2.63
N TYR A 409 8.92 4.80 2.96
CA TYR A 409 8.59 5.89 2.06
C TYR A 409 9.60 6.03 0.91
N SER A 410 9.12 6.01 -0.32
CA SER A 410 9.89 6.19 -1.56
C SER A 410 9.45 7.44 -2.33
N GLU A 411 8.39 8.10 -1.86
CA GLU A 411 7.87 9.35 -2.38
C GLU A 411 7.73 10.38 -1.24
N LEU A 412 7.79 11.66 -1.61
CA LEU A 412 7.68 12.78 -0.67
C LEU A 412 6.80 13.89 -1.25
N GLN A 413 5.68 14.15 -0.59
CA GLN A 413 4.83 15.31 -0.86
C GLN A 413 5.07 16.38 0.19
N ILE A 414 5.23 17.62 -0.26
CA ILE A 414 5.50 18.78 0.60
C ILE A 414 4.44 19.84 0.33
N TYR A 415 3.66 20.13 1.36
CA TYR A 415 2.60 21.12 1.34
C TYR A 415 3.04 22.40 2.05
N ASP A 416 2.24 23.45 1.92
CA ASP A 416 2.34 24.63 2.78
C ASP A 416 2.10 24.29 4.28
N ALA A 417 2.40 25.24 5.15
CA ALA A 417 2.30 25.05 6.61
C ALA A 417 0.90 24.62 7.10
N ASP A 418 -0.15 24.97 6.36
CA ASP A 418 -1.54 24.65 6.67
C ASP A 418 -2.02 23.32 6.09
N ASP A 419 -1.16 22.60 5.35
CA ASP A 419 -1.46 21.33 4.67
C ASP A 419 -2.62 21.44 3.65
N LYS A 420 -2.61 22.51 2.84
CA LYS A 420 -3.68 22.83 1.88
C LYS A 420 -3.21 22.85 0.43
N GLU A 421 -2.02 23.37 0.18
CA GLU A 421 -1.46 23.51 -1.16
C GLU A 421 -0.23 22.62 -1.31
N LEU A 422 -0.28 21.68 -2.25
CA LEU A 422 0.88 20.85 -2.61
C LEU A 422 1.88 21.75 -3.34
N LEU A 423 3.06 21.92 -2.75
CA LEU A 423 4.13 22.77 -3.28
C LEU A 423 5.17 21.95 -4.06
N TYR A 424 5.48 20.76 -3.56
CA TYR A 424 6.43 19.84 -4.19
C TYR A 424 5.92 18.41 -4.10
N ASP A 425 6.14 17.65 -5.17
CA ASP A 425 5.78 16.24 -5.30
C ASP A 425 7.00 15.52 -5.87
N TYR A 426 7.62 14.65 -5.09
CA TYR A 426 8.88 13.99 -5.44
C TYR A 426 8.73 12.48 -5.44
N ASP A 427 9.15 11.87 -6.54
CA ASP A 427 9.46 10.45 -6.60
C ASP A 427 10.97 10.28 -6.32
N LEU A 428 11.27 9.68 -5.17
CA LEU A 428 12.63 9.45 -4.70
C LEU A 428 13.02 7.97 -4.83
N ASN A 429 12.20 7.14 -5.48
CA ASN A 429 12.50 5.72 -5.65
C ASN A 429 13.84 5.51 -6.35
N VAL A 430 14.08 6.24 -7.44
CA VAL A 430 15.34 6.18 -8.19
C VAL A 430 16.54 6.54 -7.30
N LEU A 431 16.42 7.67 -6.57
CA LEU A 431 17.43 8.10 -5.61
C LEU A 431 17.74 7.04 -4.54
N CYS A 432 16.70 6.37 -4.04
CA CYS A 432 16.79 5.38 -2.96
C CYS A 432 17.29 4.01 -3.45
N ASN A 433 16.82 3.53 -4.60
CA ASN A 433 16.91 2.13 -5.00
C ASN A 433 17.65 1.89 -6.33
N GLY A 434 17.81 2.87 -7.22
CA GLY A 434 18.63 2.73 -8.43
C GLY A 434 18.00 3.33 -9.69
N PRO A 435 18.42 2.91 -10.89
CA PRO A 435 19.84 2.72 -11.19
C PRO A 435 20.61 4.02 -10.93
N ASP A 436 21.88 3.91 -10.53
CA ASP A 436 22.74 5.09 -10.43
C ASP A 436 23.33 5.50 -11.81
N GLU A 437 23.57 6.79 -12.01
CA GLU A 437 24.09 7.32 -13.28
C GLU A 437 25.55 6.93 -13.56
N ALA A 438 26.33 6.58 -12.54
CA ALA A 438 27.77 6.34 -12.68
C ALA A 438 28.07 4.92 -13.17
N GLU A 439 27.41 3.92 -12.60
CA GLU A 439 27.66 2.50 -12.87
C GLU A 439 26.39 1.75 -13.33
N GLY A 440 25.20 2.38 -13.32
CA GLY A 440 23.93 1.74 -13.65
C GLY A 440 23.48 0.72 -12.61
N THR A 441 24.02 0.79 -11.39
CA THR A 441 23.81 -0.23 -10.35
C THR A 441 22.63 0.15 -9.46
N ARG A 442 21.96 -0.88 -8.94
CA ARG A 442 20.85 -0.75 -8.00
C ARG A 442 21.28 -1.09 -6.58
N SER A 443 20.50 -0.65 -5.61
CA SER A 443 20.66 -1.05 -4.21
C SER A 443 20.43 -2.56 -4.07
N GLY A 444 21.24 -3.23 -3.26
CA GLY A 444 21.08 -4.65 -2.95
C GLY A 444 19.95 -4.93 -1.97
N ALA A 445 19.48 -3.91 -1.25
CA ALA A 445 18.33 -3.96 -0.35
C ALA A 445 17.45 -2.71 -0.52
N GLY A 446 16.14 -2.85 -0.26
CA GLY A 446 15.21 -1.72 -0.34
C GLY A 446 15.60 -0.61 0.64
N GLN A 447 15.82 0.59 0.11
CA GLN A 447 16.04 1.82 0.86
C GLN A 447 14.84 2.75 0.75
N TYR A 448 14.68 3.60 1.76
CA TYR A 448 13.55 4.50 1.90
C TYR A 448 13.95 5.74 2.70
N ILE A 449 13.08 6.75 2.69
CA ILE A 449 13.29 8.02 3.36
C ILE A 449 12.86 7.90 4.83
N TYR A 450 13.74 8.29 5.75
CA TYR A 450 13.40 8.41 7.17
C TYR A 450 12.86 9.79 7.52
N TRP A 451 13.41 10.84 6.90
CA TRP A 451 13.09 12.23 7.23
C TRP A 451 13.49 13.17 6.10
N ALA A 452 12.83 14.33 6.03
CA ALA A 452 13.18 15.37 5.09
C ALA A 452 12.91 16.77 5.67
N GLN A 453 13.70 17.77 5.32
CA GLN A 453 13.51 19.16 5.75
C GLN A 453 14.03 20.14 4.70
N ILE A 454 13.29 21.23 4.45
CA ILE A 454 13.71 22.32 3.56
C ILE A 454 14.36 23.43 4.38
N VAL A 455 15.57 23.86 3.99
CA VAL A 455 16.19 25.08 4.51
C VAL A 455 16.93 25.79 3.37
N ASP A 456 16.77 27.11 3.25
CA ASP A 456 17.46 27.94 2.24
C ASP A 456 17.29 27.45 0.79
N ASN A 457 16.08 27.02 0.40
CA ASN A 457 15.75 26.46 -0.91
C ASN A 457 16.43 25.12 -1.23
N ILE A 458 16.93 24.41 -0.22
CA ILE A 458 17.53 23.09 -0.34
C ILE A 458 16.71 22.10 0.47
N LEU A 459 16.32 21.00 -0.16
CA LEU A 459 15.69 19.86 0.49
C LEU A 459 16.77 18.89 0.97
N TYR A 460 16.82 18.67 2.28
CA TYR A 460 17.69 17.67 2.90
C TYR A 460 16.89 16.42 3.19
N VAL A 461 17.41 15.26 2.82
CA VAL A 461 16.71 13.96 2.92
C VAL A 461 17.63 12.95 3.60
N SER A 462 17.09 12.23 4.60
CA SER A 462 17.74 11.06 5.19
C SER A 462 17.20 9.80 4.51
N VAL A 463 18.07 9.02 3.89
CA VAL A 463 17.72 7.80 3.15
C VAL A 463 18.47 6.62 3.75
N GLY A 464 17.81 5.49 3.94
CA GLY A 464 18.51 4.31 4.42
C GLY A 464 17.71 3.02 4.39
N HIS A 465 18.29 2.01 5.03
CA HIS A 465 17.87 0.63 5.00
C HIS A 465 17.74 0.09 6.43
N GLY A 466 16.61 -0.57 6.72
CA GLY A 466 16.30 -1.13 8.03
C GLY A 466 16.95 -2.48 8.29
N GLY A 467 18.28 -2.57 8.16
CA GLY A 467 19.03 -3.82 8.35
C GLY A 467 20.53 -3.59 8.53
N TYR A 468 21.30 -4.67 8.53
CA TYR A 468 22.74 -4.62 8.75
C TYR A 468 23.47 -3.99 7.56
N SER A 469 24.53 -3.23 7.84
CA SER A 469 25.44 -2.69 6.82
C SER A 469 26.10 -3.75 5.94
N SER A 470 26.13 -5.01 6.40
CA SER A 470 26.61 -6.15 5.60
C SER A 470 25.68 -6.54 4.46
N GLU A 471 24.39 -6.19 4.58
CA GLU A 471 23.37 -6.42 3.55
C GLU A 471 23.40 -5.31 2.51
N GLU A 472 23.48 -4.05 2.95
CA GLU A 472 23.69 -2.90 2.07
C GLU A 472 24.67 -1.88 2.68
N LYS A 473 25.94 -1.95 2.25
CA LYS A 473 27.02 -1.10 2.78
C LYS A 473 26.96 0.35 2.29
N ASN A 474 26.23 0.60 1.20
CA ASN A 474 26.06 1.93 0.60
C ASN A 474 24.65 2.47 0.92
N SER A 475 24.22 2.35 2.17
CA SER A 475 22.93 2.85 2.67
C SER A 475 23.12 3.84 3.82
N ASN A 476 22.00 4.35 4.34
CA ASN A 476 21.94 5.15 5.57
C ASN A 476 22.74 6.45 5.46
N TYR A 477 22.43 7.26 4.45
CA TYR A 477 23.13 8.49 4.09
C TYR A 477 22.21 9.71 4.07
N MET A 478 22.81 10.90 4.02
CA MET A 478 22.14 12.18 3.83
C MET A 478 22.29 12.64 2.38
N VAL A 479 21.24 13.26 1.83
CA VAL A 479 21.22 13.86 0.49
C VAL A 479 20.73 15.30 0.58
N ALA A 480 21.29 16.19 -0.24
CA ALA A 480 20.76 17.53 -0.46
C ALA A 480 20.35 17.72 -1.93
N ILE A 481 19.18 18.31 -2.13
CA ILE A 481 18.54 18.53 -3.43
C ILE A 481 18.22 20.02 -3.56
N ASP A 482 18.63 20.65 -4.66
CA ASP A 482 18.27 22.03 -4.96
C ASP A 482 16.82 22.09 -5.48
N LEU A 483 15.96 22.86 -4.82
CA LEU A 483 14.55 22.96 -5.22
C LEU A 483 14.33 23.78 -6.50
N SER A 484 15.34 24.54 -6.95
CA SER A 484 15.21 25.38 -8.16
C SER A 484 15.28 24.58 -9.46
N ASP A 485 16.04 23.49 -9.46
CA ASP A 485 16.24 22.62 -10.64
C ASP A 485 16.14 21.12 -10.31
N ASN A 486 15.75 20.77 -9.09
CA ASN A 486 15.55 19.41 -8.58
C ASN A 486 16.78 18.51 -8.64
N SER A 487 17.95 19.11 -8.55
CA SER A 487 19.19 18.44 -8.84
C SER A 487 19.95 18.09 -7.55
N VAL A 488 20.54 16.88 -7.47
CA VAL A 488 21.28 16.43 -6.26
C VAL A 488 22.59 17.22 -6.11
N LEU A 489 22.72 18.00 -5.04
CA LEU A 489 23.90 18.81 -4.73
C LEU A 489 25.02 17.95 -4.14
N TRP A 490 24.68 17.11 -3.18
CA TRP A 490 25.60 16.20 -2.52
C TRP A 490 24.89 15.00 -1.88
N ARG A 491 25.67 13.93 -1.67
CA ARG A 491 25.37 12.73 -0.90
C ARG A 491 26.51 12.48 0.07
N SER A 492 26.20 12.23 1.34
CA SER A 492 27.20 11.99 2.38
C SER A 492 27.94 10.66 2.20
N ASP A 493 28.93 10.41 3.06
CA ASP A 493 29.39 9.04 3.30
C ASP A 493 28.22 8.15 3.78
N PRO A 494 28.21 6.84 3.46
CA PRO A 494 27.20 5.92 3.98
C PRO A 494 27.35 5.70 5.49
N LEU A 495 26.31 5.11 6.10
CA LEU A 495 26.26 4.76 7.52
C LEU A 495 26.44 5.98 8.45
N VAL A 496 25.73 7.07 8.13
CA VAL A 496 25.68 8.30 8.93
C VAL A 496 24.27 8.70 9.36
N SER A 497 23.22 8.15 8.74
CA SER A 497 21.84 8.55 9.02
C SER A 497 20.85 7.39 8.88
N ASN A 498 20.34 6.88 10.01
CA ASN A 498 19.19 5.96 10.08
C ASN A 498 18.27 6.20 11.29
N ALA A 499 18.45 7.33 11.99
CA ALA A 499 17.52 7.81 12.99
C ALA A 499 16.22 8.30 12.33
N SER A 500 15.12 8.33 13.09
CA SER A 500 13.79 8.77 12.64
C SER A 500 13.75 10.24 12.22
N ASN A 501 14.71 11.07 12.64
CA ASN A 501 14.90 12.41 12.11
C ASN A 501 16.36 12.88 12.15
N PHE A 502 16.60 14.07 11.60
CA PHE A 502 17.81 14.87 11.79
C PHE A 502 17.41 16.31 12.16
N LYS A 503 18.37 17.11 12.64
CA LYS A 503 18.16 18.54 12.92
C LYS A 503 19.21 19.39 12.23
N ILE A 504 18.78 20.53 11.69
CA ILE A 504 19.67 21.52 11.09
C ILE A 504 19.86 22.69 12.06
N VAL A 505 21.11 23.01 12.39
CA VAL A 505 21.47 24.17 13.23
C VAL A 505 22.54 25.00 12.55
N GLY A 506 22.12 26.15 12.01
CA GLY A 506 22.98 26.97 11.16
C GLY A 506 23.49 26.13 9.98
N ASP A 507 24.80 26.04 9.85
CA ASP A 507 25.45 25.32 8.75
C ASP A 507 25.74 23.84 9.06
N THR A 508 25.23 23.29 10.18
CA THR A 508 25.49 21.91 10.60
C THR A 508 24.22 21.06 10.56
N ILE A 509 24.32 19.84 10.01
CA ILE A 509 23.30 18.80 10.15
C ILE A 509 23.71 17.88 11.31
N ILE A 510 22.78 17.62 12.22
CA ILE A 510 22.90 16.67 13.32
C ILE A 510 22.05 15.45 12.96
N CYS A 511 22.70 14.31 12.70
CA CYS A 511 22.05 13.05 12.37
C CYS A 511 22.70 11.91 13.16
N GLY A 512 22.19 10.68 13.03
CA GLY A 512 22.68 9.55 13.80
C GLY A 512 22.66 8.25 13.01
N TYR A 513 23.64 7.40 13.28
CA TYR A 513 23.68 6.04 12.80
C TYR A 513 23.83 5.07 13.97
N GLY A 514 23.16 3.94 13.90
CA GLY A 514 23.41 2.82 14.78
C GLY A 514 22.60 1.59 14.40
N PHE A 515 23.14 0.41 14.71
CA PHE A 515 22.44 -0.86 14.50
C PHE A 515 23.02 -1.94 15.41
N THR A 516 22.31 -3.06 15.54
CA THR A 516 22.77 -4.17 16.40
C THR A 516 24.17 -4.61 16.00
N ALA A 517 25.10 -4.66 16.97
CA ALA A 517 26.51 -5.01 16.78
C ALA A 517 27.30 -4.10 15.81
N GLU A 518 26.77 -2.91 15.53
CA GLU A 518 27.45 -1.87 14.76
C GLU A 518 27.76 -0.66 15.65
N PRO A 519 28.70 0.20 15.26
CA PRO A 519 29.02 1.40 16.03
C PRO A 519 27.87 2.42 16.04
N ASP A 520 27.53 2.91 17.22
CA ASP A 520 26.48 3.92 17.41
C ASP A 520 27.06 5.32 17.58
N TYR A 521 26.69 6.24 16.68
CA TYR A 521 27.21 7.59 16.65
C TYR A 521 26.15 8.64 16.38
N ILE A 522 26.29 9.77 17.05
CA ILE A 522 25.76 11.05 16.54
C ILE A 522 26.82 11.64 15.62
N TYR A 523 26.39 12.05 14.42
CA TYR A 523 27.24 12.73 13.45
C TYR A 523 26.86 14.19 13.30
N LEU A 524 27.89 15.01 13.13
CA LEU A 524 27.77 16.38 12.66
C LEU A 524 28.29 16.42 11.23
N LEU A 525 27.44 16.85 10.29
CA LEU A 525 27.79 16.99 8.88
C LEU A 525 27.81 18.46 8.48
N ASN A 526 28.68 18.79 7.54
CA ASN A 526 28.64 20.04 6.82
C ASN A 526 27.39 20.10 5.93
N ARG A 527 26.48 21.04 6.20
CA ARG A 527 25.21 21.17 5.50
C ARG A 527 25.34 21.42 4.00
N TYR A 528 26.48 21.92 3.53
CA TYR A 528 26.68 22.24 2.11
C TYR A 528 27.46 21.20 1.33
N THR A 529 28.12 20.24 2.00
CA THR A 529 28.96 19.24 1.32
C THR A 529 28.66 17.81 1.74
N GLY A 530 27.89 17.61 2.81
CA GLY A 530 27.65 16.28 3.40
C GLY A 530 28.87 15.70 4.13
N ASP A 531 29.96 16.46 4.27
CA ASP A 531 31.18 16.00 4.93
C ASP A 531 30.98 15.82 6.42
N LYS A 532 31.44 14.69 6.96
CA LYS A 532 31.53 14.47 8.41
C LYS A 532 32.55 15.43 9.02
N VAL A 533 32.08 16.33 9.87
CA VAL A 533 32.93 17.30 10.59
C VAL A 533 33.21 16.87 12.03
N SER A 534 32.32 16.06 12.63
CA SER A 534 32.53 15.45 13.95
C SER A 534 31.66 14.21 14.12
N SER A 535 32.06 13.32 15.03
CA SER A 535 31.25 12.22 15.54
C SER A 535 31.32 12.17 17.06
N ILE A 536 30.27 11.64 17.68
CA ILE A 536 30.16 11.47 19.13
C ILE A 536 29.66 10.05 19.39
N ASP A 537 30.45 9.27 20.13
CA ASP A 537 30.04 7.94 20.58
C ASP A 537 28.81 8.03 21.48
N VAL A 538 27.82 7.20 21.20
CA VAL A 538 26.67 6.98 22.10
C VAL A 538 26.58 5.51 22.48
N ALA A 539 25.80 5.21 23.53
CA ALA A 539 25.71 3.87 24.10
C ALA A 539 24.94 2.87 23.23
N SER A 540 24.00 3.37 22.44
CA SER A 540 23.11 2.59 21.60
C SER A 540 22.63 3.44 20.43
N ALA A 541 22.02 2.80 19.43
CA ALA A 541 21.59 3.44 18.20
C ALA A 541 20.71 4.69 18.44
N PRO A 542 21.06 5.87 17.87
CA PRO A 542 20.21 7.04 17.91
C PRO A 542 18.88 6.80 17.20
N TYR A 543 17.79 7.28 17.80
CA TYR A 543 16.43 7.12 17.28
C TYR A 543 15.80 8.47 16.94
N GLN A 544 15.79 9.43 17.87
CA GLN A 544 15.17 10.75 17.65
C GLN A 544 16.00 11.88 18.27
N PHE A 545 16.03 13.02 17.58
CA PHE A 545 16.68 14.26 18.00
C PHE A 545 15.64 15.36 18.19
N GLU A 546 15.75 16.17 19.25
CA GLU A 546 14.91 17.36 19.47
C GLU A 546 15.71 18.56 19.99
N ILE A 547 15.31 19.78 19.63
CA ILE A 547 16.03 21.00 20.03
C ILE A 547 15.09 21.99 20.71
N VAL A 548 15.43 22.36 21.95
CA VAL A 548 14.77 23.45 22.71
C VAL A 548 15.84 24.32 23.36
N ASP A 549 15.76 25.64 23.18
CA ASP A 549 16.65 26.61 23.84
C ASP A 549 18.15 26.27 23.79
N LYS A 550 18.66 25.89 22.59
CA LYS A 550 20.05 25.46 22.35
C LYS A 550 20.46 24.18 23.09
N ARG A 551 19.51 23.37 23.53
CA ARG A 551 19.76 22.01 24.02
C ARG A 551 19.28 21.02 22.99
N LEU A 552 20.13 20.06 22.67
CA LEU A 552 19.79 18.88 21.88
C LEU A 552 19.42 17.75 22.84
N TYR A 553 18.22 17.24 22.70
CA TYR A 553 17.71 16.04 23.35
C TYR A 553 17.85 14.88 22.36
N VAL A 554 18.36 13.74 22.81
CA VAL A 554 18.55 12.56 21.95
C VAL A 554 17.99 11.33 22.65
N ALA A 555 17.02 10.68 22.02
CA ALA A 555 16.61 9.34 22.35
C ALA A 555 17.48 8.35 21.57
N THR A 556 18.07 7.39 22.26
CA THR A 556 18.67 6.19 21.66
C THR A 556 17.89 4.95 22.10
N TYR A 557 18.19 3.77 21.55
CA TYR A 557 17.52 2.51 21.91
C TYR A 557 17.35 2.27 23.43
N ASP A 558 18.33 2.65 24.26
CA ASP A 558 18.28 2.42 25.71
C ASP A 558 18.73 3.64 26.57
N THR A 559 19.08 4.76 25.95
CA THR A 559 19.69 5.89 26.68
C THR A 559 19.19 7.24 26.18
N ALA A 560 18.74 8.09 27.10
CA ALA A 560 18.44 9.49 26.83
C ALA A 560 19.68 10.36 27.07
N TYR A 561 20.02 11.22 26.11
CA TYR A 561 21.09 12.21 26.23
C TYR A 561 20.54 13.64 26.15
N GLU A 562 21.24 14.56 26.82
CA GLU A 562 21.11 15.99 26.56
C GLU A 562 22.49 16.57 26.24
N PHE A 563 22.56 17.43 25.22
CA PHE A 563 23.75 18.18 24.86
C PHE A 563 23.43 19.67 24.80
N MET A 564 24.36 20.51 25.26
CA MET A 564 24.35 21.93 24.98
C MET A 564 24.98 22.19 23.61
N ILE A 565 24.28 22.93 22.75
CA ILE A 565 24.74 23.36 21.42
C ILE A 565 25.50 24.69 21.58
N LYS A 566 26.74 24.74 21.10
CA LYS A 566 27.62 25.92 21.17
C LYS A 566 28.16 26.37 19.82
#